data_AF-A0A1Z9FN68-F1
#
_entry.id   AF-A0A1Z9FN68-F1
#
_cell.length_a   1.000
_cell.length_b   1.000
_cell.length_c   1.000
_cell.angle_alpha   90.00
_cell.angle_beta   90.00
_cell.angle_gamma   90.00
#
_symmetry.space_group_name_H-M   'P 1'
#
loop_
_entity.id
_entity.type
_entity.pdbx_description
1 polymer ?
#
loop_
_entity_poly.entity_id
_entity_poly.type
_entity_poly.pdbx_seq_one_letter_code
_entity_poly.pdbx_strand_id
1 'polypeptide(L)' 'MTQLKNENLSPNIRKPSKKINVSKVFKIDTDLEIMGFNDKNHHVPEIDKDYIFDKDTTLA' A
#
# COMPACT_ATOMS: atom_id res chain seq x y z
N MET A 1 3.71 -25.30 32.89
CA MET A 1 4.71 -25.07 31.83
C MET A 1 4.19 -23.94 30.96
N THR A 2 4.64 -22.74 31.29
CA THR A 2 4.16 -21.46 30.75
C THR A 2 4.58 -21.35 29.29
N GLN A 3 3.62 -21.23 28.36
CA GLN A 3 3.91 -20.94 26.96
C GLN A 3 4.60 -19.58 26.89
N LEU A 4 5.80 -19.59 26.30
CA LEU A 4 6.72 -18.47 26.17
C LEU A 4 6.03 -17.29 25.50
N LYS A 5 6.11 -16.11 26.13
CA LYS A 5 5.85 -14.82 25.49
C LYS A 5 6.90 -14.66 24.39
N ASN A 6 6.48 -14.84 23.14
CA ASN A 6 7.30 -14.52 21.97
C ASN A 6 7.62 -13.02 21.99
N GLU A 7 8.83 -12.74 22.49
CA GLU A 7 9.87 -11.96 21.85
C GLU A 7 9.44 -10.71 21.06
N ASN A 8 9.78 -9.54 21.60
CA ASN A 8 10.38 -8.43 20.86
C ASN A 8 9.84 -8.19 19.43
N LEU A 9 8.54 -7.89 19.28
CA LEU A 9 8.07 -7.27 18.04
C LEU A 9 8.65 -5.85 17.99
N SER A 10 9.53 -5.62 17.02
CA SER A 10 10.13 -4.31 16.68
C SER A 10 9.10 -3.17 16.80
N PRO A 11 9.49 -1.97 17.29
CA PRO A 11 8.54 -0.95 17.76
C PRO A 11 7.74 -0.24 16.67
N ASN A 12 7.72 -0.69 15.41
CA ASN A 12 7.02 0.04 14.34
C ASN A 12 6.61 -0.78 13.11
N ILE A 13 6.18 -2.04 13.24
CA ILE A 13 5.46 -2.69 12.12
C ILE A 13 4.02 -2.16 12.13
N ARG A 14 3.81 -0.99 11.53
CA ARG A 14 2.47 -0.50 11.21
C ARG A 14 1.85 -1.51 10.25
N LYS A 15 0.60 -1.92 10.50
CA LYS A 15 -0.14 -2.79 9.58
C LYS A 15 -0.96 -1.91 8.61
N PRO A 16 -1.15 -2.35 7.36
CA PRO A 16 -2.12 -1.72 6.47
C PRO A 16 -3.51 -1.72 7.12
N SER A 17 -4.20 -0.59 7.07
CA SER A 17 -5.49 -0.38 7.76
C SER A 17 -6.56 0.28 6.90
N LYS A 18 -6.20 0.77 5.71
CA LYS A 18 -7.12 1.46 4.80
C LYS A 18 -7.43 0.60 3.59
N LYS A 19 -8.70 0.36 3.31
CA LYS A 19 -9.12 -0.23 2.03
C LYS A 19 -8.95 0.79 0.91
N ILE A 20 -8.32 0.37 -0.18
CA ILE A 20 -8.08 1.16 -1.38
C ILE A 20 -8.65 0.37 -2.56
N ASN A 21 -9.50 1.05 -3.33
CA ASN A 21 -10.02 0.54 -4.58
C ASN A 21 -9.07 0.97 -5.72
N VAL A 22 -8.53 -0.02 -6.43
CA VAL A 22 -7.46 0.18 -7.41
C VAL A 22 -7.98 0.89 -8.66
N SER A 23 -9.20 0.60 -9.09
CA SER A 23 -9.81 1.26 -10.26
C SER A 23 -9.96 2.77 -10.07
N LYS A 24 -10.25 3.24 -8.85
CA LYS A 24 -10.32 4.68 -8.55
C LYS A 24 -8.96 5.38 -8.56
N VAL A 25 -7.91 4.70 -8.10
CA VAL A 25 -6.57 5.31 -7.99
C VAL A 25 -5.89 5.37 -9.35
N PHE A 26 -5.90 4.27 -10.09
CA PHE A 26 -5.18 4.15 -11.37
C PHE A 26 -6.08 4.38 -12.59
N LYS A 27 -7.39 4.58 -12.39
CA LYS A 27 -8.38 4.79 -13.47
C LYS A 27 -8.41 3.66 -14.50
N ILE A 28 -8.21 2.43 -14.03
CA ILE A 28 -8.28 1.21 -14.83
C ILE A 28 -9.51 0.39 -14.47
N ASP A 29 -9.98 -0.43 -15.40
CA ASP A 29 -11.13 -1.30 -15.18
C ASP A 29 -10.70 -2.57 -14.43
N THR A 30 -10.90 -2.58 -13.11
CA THR A 30 -10.55 -3.70 -12.24
C THR A 30 -11.40 -3.71 -10.96
N ASP A 31 -11.73 -4.91 -10.50
CA ASP A 31 -12.42 -5.16 -9.22
C ASP A 31 -11.45 -5.30 -8.03
N LEU A 32 -10.17 -4.97 -8.23
CA LEU A 32 -9.14 -5.17 -7.21
C LEU A 32 -9.30 -4.19 -6.03
N GLU A 33 -9.37 -4.75 -4.83
CA GLU A 33 -9.28 -4.04 -3.55
C GLU A 33 -8.06 -4.48 -2.77
N ILE A 34 -7.31 -3.51 -2.23
CA ILE A 34 -6.09 -3.76 -1.45
C ILE A 34 -6.11 -2.98 -0.13
N MET A 35 -5.29 -3.40 0.83
CA MET A 35 -5.07 -2.68 2.07
C MET A 35 -3.81 -1.80 1.96
N GLY A 36 -3.95 -0.51 2.22
CA GLY A 36 -2.87 0.47 2.27
C GLY A 36 -2.64 1.04 3.68
N PHE A 37 -1.56 1.81 3.81
CA PHE A 37 -1.21 2.55 5.02
C PHE A 37 -1.88 3.93 5.04
N ASN A 38 -2.26 4.40 6.23
CA ASN A 38 -2.83 5.75 6.40
C ASN A 38 -1.75 6.84 6.33
N ASP A 39 -0.59 6.58 6.94
CA ASP A 39 0.47 7.57 7.07
C ASP A 39 1.67 7.20 6.20
N LYS A 40 2.25 8.21 5.58
CA LYS A 40 3.54 8.12 4.89
C LYS A 40 4.67 7.97 5.91
N ASN A 41 5.73 7.24 5.55
CA ASN A 41 6.98 7.21 6.31
C ASN A 41 8.17 7.62 5.43
N HIS A 42 9.37 7.68 6.01
CA HIS A 42 10.59 8.09 5.31
C HIS A 42 11.03 7.16 4.16
N HIS A 43 10.51 5.93 4.09
CA HIS A 43 10.76 5.01 2.98
C HIS A 43 9.83 5.23 1.79
N VAL A 44 8.72 5.96 1.98
CA VAL A 44 7.81 6.25 0.88
C VAL A 44 8.34 7.47 0.11
N PRO A 45 8.57 7.36 -1.21
CA PRO A 45 9.06 8.48 -2.01
C PRO A 45 8.01 9.58 -2.20
N GLU A 46 8.43 10.73 -2.68
CA GLU A 46 7.53 11.80 -3.13
C GLU A 46 6.76 11.40 -4.39
N ILE A 47 5.60 12.01 -4.61
CA ILE A 47 4.79 11.75 -5.80
C ILE A 47 5.42 12.51 -6.96
N ASP A 48 5.80 11.76 -7.99
CA ASP A 48 6.23 12.33 -9.26
C ASP A 48 5.01 12.75 -10.08
N LYS A 49 5.00 14.00 -10.56
CA LYS A 49 3.91 14.55 -11.37
C LYS A 49 4.00 14.11 -12.83
N ASP A 50 5.20 13.74 -13.28
CA ASP A 50 5.45 13.29 -14.64
C ASP A 50 5.21 11.78 -14.79
N TYR A 51 5.02 11.05 -13.68
CA TYR A 51 4.62 9.65 -13.68
C TYR A 51 3.12 9.51 -13.95
N ILE A 52 2.77 9.44 -15.23
CA ILE A 52 1.40 9.26 -15.70
C ILE A 52 1.17 7.79 -16.03
N PHE A 53 0.23 7.16 -15.33
CA PHE A 53 -0.27 5.83 -15.67
C PHE A 53 -1.40 5.98 -16.71
N ASP A 54 -1.06 5.92 -17.99
CA ASP A 54 -2.07 5.87 -19.05
C ASP A 54 -2.41 4.42 -19.44
N LYS A 55 -3.67 4.19 -19.80
CA LYS A 55 -4.14 2.84 -20.17
C LYS A 55 -3.56 2.39 -21.51
N ASP A 56 -3.39 3.32 -22.45
CA ASP A 56 -3.05 3.01 -23.84
C ASP A 56 -1.59 2.56 -24.00
N THR A 57 -0.70 3.00 -23.11
CA THR A 57 0.74 2.69 -23.17
C THR A 57 1.20 1.77 -22.04
N THR A 58 0.48 1.69 -20.91
CA THR A 58 0.95 0.90 -19.74
C THR A 58 0.39 -0.54 -19.69
N LEU A 59 -0.67 -0.85 -20.43
CA LEU A 59 -1.39 -2.14 -20.38
C LEU A 59 -1.23 -2.99 -21.66
N ALA A 60 -0.10 -2.83 -22.37
CA ALA A 60 0.21 -3.59 -23.60
C ALA A 60 0.32 -5.11 -23.36
#